data_AF-G8QR27-F1
#
_entry.id   AF-G8QR27-F1
#
_cell.length_a   1.000
_cell.length_b   1.000
_cell.length_c   1.000
_cell.angle_alpha   90.00
_cell.angle_beta   90.00
_cell.angle_gamma   90.00
#
_symmetry.space_group_name_H-M   'P 1'
#
loop_
_entity.id
_entity.type
_entity.pdbx_description
1 polymer ?
#
loop_
_entity_poly.entity_id
_entity_poly.type
_entity_poly.pdbx_seq_one_letter_code
_entity_poly.pdbx_strand_id
1 'polypeptide(L)'
;MGFVMEKVKVELCMGSSCFARGNSQALANLESYISENHLEDRVELIGHLCLGACSSGPNMKIDDISFSGVRSECVVDLLIDALNRKDNS
;
A
#
# COMPACT_ATOMS: atom_id res chain seq x y z
N MET A 1 -7.80 -7.17 -23.50
CA MET A 1 -8.91 -7.72 -22.71
C MET A 1 -8.32 -8.16 -21.37
N GLY A 2 -8.19 -7.23 -20.42
CA GLY A 2 -7.67 -7.54 -19.07
C GLY A 2 -8.84 -7.51 -18.11
N PHE A 3 -9.19 -8.66 -17.53
CA PHE A 3 -10.11 -8.71 -16.41
C PHE A 3 -9.41 -8.05 -15.22
N VAL A 4 -9.82 -6.83 -14.87
CA VAL A 4 -9.40 -6.20 -13.61
C VAL A 4 -10.13 -6.96 -12.51
N MET A 5 -9.44 -7.88 -11.85
CA MET A 5 -9.88 -8.45 -10.59
C MET A 5 -9.98 -7.31 -9.57
N GLU A 6 -11.03 -7.31 -8.75
CA GLU A 6 -11.37 -6.20 -7.86
C GLU A 6 -10.50 -6.17 -6.60
N LYS A 7 -9.17 -6.17 -6.80
CA LYS A 7 -8.17 -6.15 -5.73
C LYS A 7 -7.99 -4.73 -5.19
N VAL A 8 -7.70 -4.63 -3.90
CA VAL A 8 -7.28 -3.40 -3.23
C VAL A 8 -5.92 -2.98 -3.78
N LYS A 9 -5.88 -1.92 -4.58
CA LYS A 9 -4.62 -1.36 -5.07
C LYS A 9 -3.92 -0.58 -3.99
N VAL A 10 -2.64 -0.85 -3.77
CA VAL A 10 -1.81 -0.16 -2.79
C VAL A 10 -0.63 0.46 -3.52
N GLU A 11 -0.69 1.77 -3.75
CA GLU A 11 0.33 2.53 -4.44
C GLU A 11 1.33 3.13 -3.43
N LEU A 12 2.59 2.72 -3.49
CA LEU A 12 3.66 3.15 -2.59
C LEU A 12 4.78 3.87 -3.37
N CYS A 13 5.30 4.96 -2.81
CA CYS A 13 6.43 5.67 -3.40
C CYS A 13 7.73 4.84 -3.29
N MET A 14 8.19 4.26 -4.39
CA MET A 14 9.46 3.52 -4.50
C MET A 14 10.65 4.40 -4.92
N GLY A 15 10.48 5.73 -4.97
CA GLY A 15 11.60 6.64 -5.17
C GLY A 15 12.69 6.41 -4.11
N SER A 16 13.96 6.37 -4.53
CA SER A 16 15.12 6.12 -3.65
C SER A 16 15.15 7.02 -2.41
N SER A 17 14.61 8.23 -2.51
CA SER A 17 14.49 9.20 -1.40
C SER A 17 13.37 8.89 -0.39
N CYS A 18 12.31 8.20 -0.77
CA CYS A 18 11.23 7.76 0.13
C CYS A 18 11.51 6.36 0.70
N PHE A 19 12.10 5.47 -0.11
CA PHE A 19 12.46 4.11 0.28
C PHE A 19 13.37 4.10 1.53
N ALA A 20 14.42 4.92 1.53
CA ALA A 20 15.35 5.04 2.66
C ALA A 20 14.74 5.66 3.93
N ARG A 21 13.59 6.35 3.83
CA ARG A 21 12.95 7.05 4.97
C ARG A 21 12.00 6.16 5.78
N GLY A 22 11.66 4.96 5.29
CA GLY A 22 10.75 4.05 5.99
C GLY A 22 9.73 3.35 5.10
N ASN A 23 9.63 3.74 3.81
CA ASN A 23 8.75 3.02 2.88
C ASN A 23 9.20 1.57 2.65
N SER A 24 10.51 1.27 2.79
CA SER A 24 11.02 -0.10 2.71
C SER A 24 10.44 -1.01 3.81
N GLN A 25 10.37 -0.53 5.05
CA GLN A 25 9.76 -1.29 6.15
C GLN A 25 8.25 -1.44 5.96
N ALA A 26 7.57 -0.38 5.53
CA ALA A 26 6.14 -0.44 5.28
C ALA A 26 5.79 -1.46 4.17
N LEU A 27 6.55 -1.45 3.07
CA LEU A 27 6.42 -2.44 1.99
C LEU A 27 6.70 -3.86 2.49
N ALA A 28 7.80 -4.06 3.22
CA ALA A 28 8.17 -5.38 3.73
C ALA A 28 7.10 -5.96 4.69
N ASN A 29 6.55 -5.12 5.56
CA ASN A 29 5.46 -5.52 6.45
C ASN A 29 4.18 -5.86 5.67
N LEU A 30 3.84 -5.07 4.65
CA LEU A 30 2.70 -5.36 3.77
C LEU A 30 2.90 -6.67 3.02
N GLU A 31 4.05 -6.85 2.35
CA GLU A 31 4.34 -8.07 1.58
C GLU A 31 4.33 -9.32 2.47
N SER A 32 4.96 -9.27 3.65
CA SER A 32 4.88 -10.39 4.60
C SER A 32 3.43 -10.67 4.98
N TYR A 33 2.69 -9.65 5.40
CA TYR A 33 1.31 -9.85 5.84
C TYR A 33 0.41 -10.39 4.73
N ILE A 34 0.57 -9.87 3.50
CA ILE A 34 -0.19 -10.30 2.34
C ILE A 34 0.14 -11.76 2.00
N SER A 35 1.42 -12.14 2.02
CA SER A 35 1.85 -13.51 1.72
C SER A 35 1.41 -14.49 2.81
N GLU A 36 1.57 -14.13 4.10
CA GLU A 36 1.14 -14.96 5.23
C GLU A 36 -0.36 -15.21 5.25
N ASN A 37 -1.16 -14.23 4.83
CA ASN A 37 -2.62 -14.33 4.77
C ASN A 37 -3.15 -14.70 3.37
N HIS A 38 -2.27 -14.99 2.40
CA HIS A 38 -2.62 -15.23 0.98
C HIS A 38 -3.55 -14.15 0.39
N LEU A 39 -3.35 -12.90 0.77
CA LEU A 39 -4.12 -11.74 0.29
C LEU A 39 -3.61 -11.24 -1.07
N GLU A 40 -2.65 -11.91 -1.71
CA GLU A 40 -2.14 -11.57 -3.05
C GLU A 40 -3.25 -11.60 -4.11
N ASP A 41 -4.30 -12.39 -3.87
CA ASP A 41 -5.48 -12.40 -4.71
C ASP A 41 -6.46 -11.25 -4.43
N ARG A 42 -6.30 -10.56 -3.31
CA ARG A 42 -7.16 -9.46 -2.86
C ARG A 42 -6.47 -8.10 -2.83
N VAL A 43 -5.14 -8.05 -2.81
CA VAL A 43 -4.32 -6.85 -2.68
C VAL A 43 -3.31 -6.81 -3.80
N GLU A 44 -3.19 -5.66 -4.45
CA GLU A 44 -2.23 -5.41 -5.51
C GLU A 44 -1.29 -4.27 -5.09
N LEU A 45 -0.04 -4.62 -4.76
CA LEU A 45 1.00 -3.64 -4.44
C LEU A 45 1.59 -3.05 -5.72
N ILE A 46 1.50 -1.73 -5.87
CA ILE A 46 2.02 -0.98 -7.01
C ILE A 46 3.07 0.01 -6.52
N GLY A 47 4.29 -0.12 -7.04
CA GLY A 47 5.33 0.88 -6.83
C GLY A 47 5.15 2.08 -7.74
N HIS A 48 5.00 3.28 -7.18
CA HIS A 48 5.01 4.53 -7.94
C HIS A 48 6.34 5.27 -7.73
N LEU A 49 6.91 5.86 -8.79
CA LEU A 49 8.25 6.47 -8.74
C LEU A 49 8.28 7.82 -8.03
N CYS A 50 7.45 8.76 -8.44
CA CYS A 50 7.42 10.11 -7.87
C CYS A 50 6.05 10.73 -8.13
N LEU A 51 5.29 10.99 -7.06
CA LEU A 51 4.02 11.72 -7.10
C LEU A 51 4.23 13.25 -6.98
N GLY A 52 5.47 13.74 -7.04
CA GLY A 52 5.79 15.16 -6.85
C GLY A 52 5.67 15.67 -5.40
N ALA A 53 5.21 14.83 -4.46
CA ALA A 53 4.97 15.17 -3.06
C ALA A 53 5.99 14.55 -2.08
N CYS A 54 7.26 14.41 -2.49
CA CYS A 54 8.32 13.84 -1.64
C CYS A 54 8.57 14.64 -0.33
N SER A 55 8.11 15.89 -0.24
CA SER A 55 8.27 16.71 0.98
C SER A 55 7.43 16.24 2.16
N SER A 56 6.27 15.60 1.93
CA SER A 56 5.37 15.12 3.00
C SER A 56 5.38 13.60 3.14
N GLY A 57 6.41 12.93 2.60
CA GLY A 57 6.53 11.47 2.65
C GLY A 57 6.74 10.95 4.08
N PRO A 58 6.37 9.68 4.37
CA PRO A 58 5.87 8.68 3.43
C PRO A 58 4.39 8.86 3.08
N ASN A 59 4.09 8.82 1.78
CA ASN A 59 2.74 8.84 1.24
C ASN A 59 2.43 7.48 0.61
N MET A 60 1.22 7.00 0.87
CA MET A 60 0.68 5.74 0.41
C MET A 60 -0.72 6.00 -0.11
N LYS A 61 -1.16 5.32 -1.16
CA LYS A 61 -2.53 5.41 -1.63
C LYS A 61 -3.12 4.01 -1.67
N ILE A 62 -4.30 3.84 -1.07
CA ILE A 62 -5.03 2.58 -1.09
C ILE A 62 -6.31 2.82 -1.88
N ASP A 63 -6.40 2.22 -3.05
CA ASP A 63 -7.48 2.36 -4.01
C ASP A 63 -7.64 3.82 -4.48
N ASP A 64 -8.61 4.54 -3.94
CA ASP A 64 -8.81 5.99 -4.16
C ASP A 64 -8.37 6.86 -2.96
N ILE A 65 -8.06 6.24 -1.82
CA ILE A 65 -7.77 6.94 -0.56
C ILE A 65 -6.27 7.22 -0.44
N SER A 66 -5.90 8.50 -0.36
CA SER A 66 -4.52 8.94 -0.17
C SER A 66 -4.22 9.11 1.32
N PHE A 67 -3.19 8.41 1.81
CA PHE A 67 -2.69 8.49 3.17
C PHE A 67 -1.31 9.15 3.20
N SER A 68 -1.14 10.15 4.06
CA SER A 68 0.12 10.87 4.28
C SER A 68 0.64 10.67 5.70
N GLY A 69 1.95 10.50 5.88
CA GLY A 69 2.57 10.29 7.19
C GLY A 69 2.35 8.88 7.73
N VAL A 70 2.24 7.89 6.85
CA VAL A 70 1.96 6.50 7.22
C VAL A 70 3.17 5.89 7.93
N ARG A 71 2.93 5.27 9.09
CA ARG A 71 3.96 4.53 9.82
C ARG A 71 4.01 3.08 9.36
N SER A 72 5.21 2.51 9.30
CA SER A 72 5.45 1.09 8.97
C SER A 72 4.76 0.11 9.94
N GLU A 73 4.37 0.58 11.12
CA GLU A 73 3.63 -0.20 12.12
C GLU A 73 2.11 -0.19 11.87
N CYS A 74 1.53 0.93 11.40
CA CYS A 74 0.09 1.10 11.20
C CYS A 74 -0.39 0.77 9.78
N VAL A 75 0.53 0.70 8.82
CA VAL A 75 0.25 0.40 7.41
C VAL A 75 -0.47 -0.93 7.20
N VAL A 76 -0.14 -1.96 7.99
CA VAL A 76 -0.82 -3.25 7.94
C VAL A 76 -2.28 -3.11 8.40
N ASP A 77 -2.52 -2.35 9.48
CA ASP A 77 -3.85 -2.05 10.00
C ASP A 77 -4.71 -1.31 8.97
N LEU A 78 -4.14 -0.31 8.29
CA LEU A 78 -4.81 0.42 7.21
C LEU A 78 -5.21 -0.50 6.04
N LEU A 79 -4.35 -1.45 5.68
CA LEU A 79 -4.66 -2.44 4.66
C LEU A 79 -5.81 -3.36 5.11
N ILE A 80 -5.77 -3.83 6.36
CA ILE A 80 -6.82 -4.69 6.93
C ILE A 80 -8.17 -3.94 6.96
N ASP A 81 -8.19 -2.69 7.39
CA ASP A 81 -9.41 -1.86 7.38
C ASP A 81 -9.97 -1.71 5.96
N ALA A 82 -9.11 -1.43 4.98
CA ALA A 82 -9.50 -1.31 3.58
C ALA A 82 -10.07 -2.62 3.02
N LEU A 83 -9.47 -3.76 3.36
CA LEU A 83 -9.95 -5.09 2.97
C LEU A 83 -11.31 -5.42 3.60
N ASN A 84 -11.50 -5.14 4.89
CA ASN A 84 -12.76 -5.40 5.60
C ASN A 84 -13.92 -4.59 5.02
N ARG A 85 -13.66 -3.35 4.57
CA ARG A 85 -14.66 -2.52 3.88
C ARG A 85 -15.11 -3.12 2.55
N LYS A 86 -14.21 -3.78 1.81
CA LYS A 86 -14.49 -4.45 0.54
C LYS A 86 -15.22 -5.80 0.72
N ASP A 87 -14.92 -6.55 1.79
CA ASP A 87 -15.52 -7.87 2.04
C ASP A 87 -16.99 -7.80 2.52
N ASN A 88 -17.41 -6.68 3.11
CA ASN A 88 -18.77 -6.50 3.65
C ASN A 88 -19.82 -5.96 2.65
N SER A 89 -19.55 -5.96 1.33
CA SER A 89 -20.48 -5.44 0.32
C SER A 89 -21.07 -6.49 -0.62
#